data_AF-A0A7S2NPG1-F1
#
_entry.id   AF-A0A7S2NPG1-F1
#
_cell.length_a   1.000
_cell.length_b   1.000
_cell.length_c   1.000
_cell.angle_alpha   90.00
_cell.angle_beta   90.00
_cell.angle_gamma   90.00
#
_symmetry.space_group_name_H-M   'P 1'
#
loop_
_entity.id
_entity.type
_entity.pdbx_description
1 polymer ?
#
loop_
_entity_poly.entity_id
_entity_poly.type
_entity_poly.pdbx_seq_one_letter_code
_entity_poly.pdbx_strand_id
1 'polypeptide(L)'
;MGPNTNNSQFFITLDRCEWLDKKNTIFGKITGDTIYNLLKIGELETDAHDRPLYPPKIIKTEVIFCPFDDIVCRDLPKRQKQDTKDQKQRETASKATKNKSLLSFDDHDDDREEHPDDAGVKKHKGIVSSHDVLDDPRLLKDA
;
A
#
# COMPACT_ATOMS: atom_id res chain seq x y z
N MET A 1 13.58 32.38 -8.34
CA MET A 1 14.80 31.77 -8.94
C MET A 1 15.55 32.87 -9.68
N GLY A 2 16.87 32.93 -9.52
CA GLY A 2 17.71 33.92 -10.20
C GLY A 2 18.25 33.39 -11.53
N PRO A 3 18.92 34.23 -12.34
CA PRO A 3 19.64 33.77 -13.52
C PRO A 3 20.65 32.67 -13.14
N ASN A 4 20.76 31.63 -13.96
CA ASN A 4 21.73 30.53 -13.81
C ASN A 4 21.63 29.71 -12.51
N THR A 5 20.46 29.68 -11.85
CA THR A 5 20.22 28.83 -10.67
C THR A 5 19.38 27.57 -11.01
N ASN A 6 19.42 27.12 -12.27
CA ASN A 6 18.65 25.95 -12.71
C ASN A 6 19.28 24.66 -12.17
N ASN A 7 18.49 23.88 -11.45
CA ASN A 7 18.87 22.59 -10.88
C ASN A 7 18.03 21.46 -11.50
N SER A 8 17.86 20.35 -10.79
CA SER A 8 17.05 19.20 -11.23
C SER A 8 15.54 19.37 -11.03
N GLN A 9 15.08 20.47 -10.43
CA GLN A 9 13.65 20.74 -10.27
C GLN A 9 13.06 21.26 -11.58
N PHE A 10 11.99 20.62 -12.04
CA PHE A 10 11.21 21.04 -13.20
C PHE A 10 9.72 21.08 -12.86
N PHE A 11 8.94 21.74 -13.71
CA PHE A 11 7.49 21.76 -13.66
C PHE A 11 6.93 21.57 -15.06
N ILE A 12 5.64 21.23 -15.12
CA ILE A 12 4.91 21.03 -16.38
C ILE A 12 3.74 22.02 -16.37
N THR A 13 3.53 22.73 -17.47
CA THR A 13 2.43 23.67 -17.63
C THR A 13 1.14 22.93 -17.95
N LEU A 14 0.06 23.23 -17.21
CA LEU A 14 -1.28 22.70 -17.49
C LEU A 14 -2.03 23.56 -18.52
N ASP A 15 -1.68 24.85 -18.63
CA ASP A 15 -2.27 25.81 -19.57
C ASP A 15 -1.21 26.83 -20.02
N ARG A 16 -1.61 27.79 -20.88
CA ARG A 16 -0.77 28.88 -21.38
C ARG A 16 -0.33 29.79 -20.24
N CYS A 17 0.97 29.86 -20.00
CA CYS A 17 1.58 30.64 -18.92
C CYS A 17 2.52 31.74 -19.46
N GLU A 18 1.98 32.81 -20.05
CA GLU A 18 2.79 33.89 -20.67
C GLU A 18 3.73 34.59 -19.67
N TRP A 19 3.39 34.60 -18.39
CA TRP A 19 4.22 35.22 -17.35
C TRP A 19 5.53 34.47 -17.08
N LEU A 20 5.68 33.24 -17.59
CA LEU A 20 6.90 32.42 -17.49
C LEU A 20 7.83 32.60 -18.70
N ASP A 21 7.37 33.30 -19.75
CA ASP A 21 8.15 33.52 -20.96
C ASP A 21 9.44 34.27 -20.65
N LYS A 22 10.54 33.77 -21.23
CA LYS A 22 11.91 34.27 -21.03
C LYS A 22 12.41 34.22 -19.57
N LYS A 23 11.67 33.61 -18.64
CA LYS A 23 12.08 33.39 -17.24
C LYS A 23 12.53 31.97 -16.98
N ASN A 24 11.87 30.99 -17.61
CA ASN A 24 12.17 29.57 -17.44
C ASN A 24 12.59 28.94 -18.77
N THR A 25 13.46 27.93 -18.70
CA THR A 25 13.94 27.22 -19.89
C THR A 25 12.95 26.12 -20.29
N ILE A 26 12.50 26.14 -21.55
CA ILE A 26 11.68 25.06 -22.13
C ILE A 26 12.63 24.05 -22.76
N PHE A 27 12.66 22.81 -22.25
CA PHE A 27 13.55 21.75 -22.74
C PHE A 27 12.81 20.56 -23.37
N GLY A 28 11.48 20.54 -23.35
CA GLY A 28 10.70 19.43 -23.90
C GLY A 28 9.20 19.71 -23.92
N LYS A 29 8.46 18.78 -24.53
CA LYS A 29 6.99 18.79 -24.58
C LYS A 29 6.45 17.38 -24.35
N ILE A 30 5.25 17.29 -23.82
CA ILE A 30 4.51 16.03 -23.72
C ILE A 30 3.86 15.74 -25.07
N THR A 31 3.86 14.48 -25.50
CA THR A 31 3.43 14.07 -26.83
C THR A 31 2.31 13.03 -26.79
N GLY A 32 1.39 13.12 -27.76
CA GLY A 32 0.35 12.12 -28.00
C GLY A 32 -0.62 11.98 -26.82
N ASP A 33 -1.10 10.75 -26.61
CA ASP A 33 -2.15 10.43 -25.64
C ASP A 33 -1.68 10.54 -24.19
N THR A 34 -0.38 10.70 -23.95
CA THR A 34 0.16 10.87 -22.59
C THR A 34 -0.24 12.21 -21.95
N ILE A 35 -0.77 13.16 -22.72
CA ILE A 35 -1.29 14.43 -22.20
C ILE A 35 -2.46 14.24 -21.21
N TYR A 36 -3.30 13.21 -21.40
CA TYR A 36 -4.41 12.94 -20.50
C TYR A 36 -3.95 12.49 -19.11
N ASN A 37 -2.75 11.89 -19.01
CA ASN A 37 -2.18 11.54 -17.71
C ASN A 37 -1.75 12.80 -16.94
N LEU A 38 -1.30 13.84 -17.64
CA LEU A 38 -0.99 15.13 -17.02
C LEU A 38 -2.26 15.82 -16.52
N LEU A 39 -3.33 15.83 -17.31
CA LEU A 39 -4.61 16.44 -16.91
C LEU A 39 -5.14 15.79 -15.62
N LYS A 40 -5.08 14.46 -15.51
CA LYS A 40 -5.43 13.72 -14.28
C LYS A 40 -4.59 14.13 -13.06
N ILE A 41 -3.32 14.50 -13.25
CA ILE A 41 -2.47 15.00 -12.16
C ILE A 41 -2.91 16.41 -11.73
N GLY A 42 -3.37 17.23 -12.68
CA GLY A 42 -3.90 18.57 -12.39
C GLY A 42 -5.24 18.58 -11.64
N GLU A 43 -5.98 17.47 -11.67
CA GLU A 43 -7.27 17.31 -10.98
C GLU A 43 -7.13 16.75 -9.55
N LEU A 44 -5.91 16.54 -9.05
CA LEU A 44 -5.69 15.99 -7.72
C LEU A 44 -6.11 16.98 -6.62
N GLU A 45 -6.70 16.46 -5.55
CA GLU A 45 -7.03 17.25 -4.36
C GLU A 45 -5.76 17.77 -3.68
N THR A 46 -5.72 19.08 -3.43
CA THR A 46 -4.57 19.78 -2.82
C THR A 46 -4.91 20.33 -1.44
N ASP A 47 -3.87 20.53 -0.64
CA ASP A 47 -3.96 21.27 0.62
C ASP A 47 -3.95 22.80 0.39
N ALA A 48 -3.93 23.56 1.49
CA ALA A 48 -3.88 25.02 1.47
C ALA A 48 -2.60 25.62 0.87
N HIS A 49 -1.59 24.80 0.60
CA HIS A 49 -0.30 25.20 0.01
C HIS A 49 -0.10 24.61 -1.39
N ASP A 50 -1.19 24.23 -2.06
CA ASP A 50 -1.18 23.67 -3.42
C ASP A 50 -0.36 22.37 -3.52
N ARG A 51 -0.22 21.65 -2.40
CA ARG A 51 0.43 20.35 -2.36
C ARG A 51 -0.64 19.26 -2.42
N PRO A 52 -0.55 18.29 -3.36
CA PRO A 52 -1.51 17.20 -3.43
C PRO A 52 -1.57 16.42 -2.11
N LEU A 53 -2.78 16.08 -1.64
CA LEU A 53 -3.00 15.25 -0.44
C LEU A 53 -2.31 13.89 -0.59
N TYR A 54 -2.35 13.33 -1.80
CA TYR A 54 -1.66 12.10 -2.19
C TYR A 54 -0.71 12.38 -3.35
N PRO A 55 0.55 12.80 -3.07
CA PRO A 55 1.49 13.21 -4.11
C PRO A 55 1.85 12.06 -5.06
N PRO A 56 1.69 12.25 -6.39
CA PRO A 56 2.14 11.26 -7.36
C PRO A 56 3.67 11.14 -7.33
N LYS A 57 4.17 9.93 -7.61
CA LYS A 57 5.61 9.62 -7.61
C LYS A 57 6.03 9.06 -8.95
N ILE A 58 7.23 9.43 -9.39
CA ILE A 58 7.89 8.83 -10.54
C ILE A 58 8.47 7.48 -10.09
N ILE A 59 7.97 6.39 -10.65
CA ILE A 59 8.37 5.02 -10.28
C ILE A 59 9.60 4.58 -11.07
N LYS A 60 9.61 4.86 -12.37
CA LYS A 60 10.67 4.48 -13.31
C LYS A 60 10.83 5.57 -14.35
N THR A 61 12.04 5.71 -14.89
CA THR A 61 12.35 6.58 -16.03
C THR A 61 13.13 5.77 -17.05
N GLU A 62 12.84 5.98 -18.33
CA GLU A 62 13.52 5.33 -19.45
C GLU A 62 13.81 6.38 -20.51
N VAL A 63 15.03 6.36 -21.07
CA VAL A 63 15.42 7.23 -22.17
C VAL A 63 15.24 6.44 -23.46
N ILE A 64 14.23 6.79 -24.25
CA ILE A 64 13.90 6.07 -25.50
C ILE A 64 14.96 6.34 -26.58
N PHE A 65 15.41 7.60 -26.66
CA PHE A 65 16.42 8.04 -27.61
C PHE A 65 17.37 9.01 -26.91
N CYS A 66 18.65 8.64 -26.84
CA CYS A 66 19.70 9.51 -26.31
C CYS A 66 20.46 10.12 -27.50
N PRO A 67 20.29 11.42 -27.81
CA PRO A 67 20.99 12.05 -28.93
C PRO A 67 22.47 12.36 -28.62
N PHE A 68 22.93 12.08 -27.41
CA PHE A 68 24.28 12.35 -26.94
C PHE A 68 25.00 11.03 -26.65
N ASP A 69 26.12 10.81 -27.33
CA ASP A 69 26.91 9.58 -27.20
C ASP A 69 27.91 9.65 -26.03
N ASP A 70 28.16 10.84 -25.49
CA ASP A 70 29.15 11.14 -24.46
C ASP A 70 28.56 11.21 -23.04
N ILE A 71 27.23 11.11 -22.89
CA ILE A 71 26.58 11.11 -21.57
C ILE A 71 26.80 9.77 -20.87
N VAL A 72 27.58 9.80 -19.79
CA VAL A 72 27.78 8.65 -18.91
C VAL A 72 27.00 8.86 -17.61
N CYS A 73 26.19 7.88 -17.23
CA CYS A 73 25.50 7.89 -15.93
C CYS A 73 26.52 7.89 -14.79
N ARG A 74 26.35 8.78 -13.82
CA ARG A 74 27.19 8.78 -12.62
C ARG A 74 26.95 7.50 -11.81
N ASP A 75 28.03 6.83 -11.44
CA ASP A 75 28.00 5.72 -10.49
C ASP A 75 27.54 6.23 -9.12
N LEU A 76 26.25 6.05 -8.83
CA LEU A 76 25.72 6.33 -7.51
C LEU A 76 25.98 5.12 -6.61
N PRO A 77 26.59 5.29 -5.42
CA PRO A 77 26.62 4.22 -4.45
C PRO A 77 25.17 3.82 -4.16
N LYS A 78 24.86 2.53 -4.32
CA LYS A 78 23.53 1.99 -3.98
C LYS A 78 23.23 2.43 -2.57
N ARG A 79 22.27 3.34 -2.41
CA ARG A 79 21.78 3.78 -1.10
C ARG A 79 21.36 2.49 -0.39
N GLN A 80 22.16 2.04 0.58
CA GLN A 80 21.82 0.85 1.34
C GLN A 80 20.44 1.13 1.91
N LYS A 81 19.46 0.31 1.54
CA LYS A 81 18.19 0.29 2.26
C LYS A 81 18.59 -0.06 3.68
N GLN A 82 18.63 0.92 4.58
CA GLN A 82 18.55 0.63 5.99
C GLN A 82 17.19 -0.02 6.14
N ASP A 83 17.18 -1.36 6.14
CA ASP A 83 16.09 -2.12 6.70
C ASP A 83 15.90 -1.55 8.10
N THR A 84 14.83 -0.78 8.31
CA THR A 84 14.35 -0.43 9.64
C THR A 84 13.97 -1.74 10.32
N LYS A 85 14.97 -2.42 10.88
CA LYS A 85 14.84 -3.61 11.73
C LYS A 85 14.35 -3.26 13.15
N ASP A 86 13.73 -2.10 13.33
CA ASP A 86 13.23 -1.64 14.64
C ASP A 86 11.71 -1.79 14.82
N GLN A 87 11.00 -2.43 13.88
CA GLN A 87 9.63 -2.93 14.15
C GLN A 87 9.56 -4.45 14.36
N LYS A 88 10.62 -5.22 14.07
CA LYS A 88 10.61 -6.69 14.25
C LYS A 88 11.15 -7.20 15.60
N GLN A 89 11.43 -6.30 16.55
CA GLN A 89 11.74 -6.67 17.94
C GLN A 89 10.62 -6.33 18.95
N ARG A 90 9.55 -5.63 18.54
CA ARG A 90 8.32 -5.54 19.34
C ARG A 90 7.35 -6.70 19.10
N GLU A 91 7.48 -7.42 17.99
CA GLU A 91 6.61 -8.57 17.66
C GLU A 91 7.19 -9.95 18.07
N THR A 92 8.44 -10.02 18.52
CA THR A 92 9.02 -11.29 19.03
C THR A 92 8.98 -11.43 20.55
N ALA A 93 8.44 -10.45 21.27
CA ALA A 93 8.17 -10.54 22.71
C ALA A 93 6.66 -10.66 23.06
N SER A 94 5.75 -10.60 22.08
CA SER A 94 4.30 -10.79 22.28
C SER A 94 3.78 -12.14 21.79
N LYS A 95 4.66 -13.10 21.52
CA LYS A 95 4.29 -14.52 21.38
C LYS A 95 4.25 -15.20 22.75
N ALA A 96 3.38 -14.71 23.64
CA ALA A 96 2.99 -15.40 24.85
C ALA A 96 1.48 -15.20 25.05
N THR A 97 0.74 -16.28 24.79
CA THR A 97 -0.65 -16.52 25.19
C THR A 97 -1.71 -15.55 24.64
N LYS A 98 -2.28 -15.85 23.46
CA LYS A 98 -3.65 -15.40 23.12
C LYS A 98 -4.63 -16.30 23.87
N ASN A 99 -5.02 -15.88 25.06
CA ASN A 99 -6.12 -16.43 25.84
C ASN A 99 -7.43 -16.26 25.07
N LYS A 100 -7.91 -17.36 24.46
CA LYS A 100 -9.22 -17.46 23.78
C LYS A 100 -10.40 -17.55 24.78
N SER A 101 -10.25 -16.94 25.96
CA SER A 101 -11.25 -16.95 27.03
C SER A 101 -11.80 -15.54 27.27
N LEU A 102 -11.98 -14.77 26.21
CA LEU A 102 -12.55 -13.42 26.24
C LEU A 102 -13.25 -13.14 24.90
N LEU A 103 -14.14 -14.06 24.54
CA LEU A 103 -15.28 -13.78 23.68
C LEU A 103 -16.51 -13.87 24.59
N SER A 104 -16.80 -12.82 25.35
CA SER A 104 -18.13 -12.66 25.94
C SER A 104 -19.02 -12.07 24.85
N PHE A 105 -19.78 -12.94 24.19
CA PHE A 105 -20.92 -12.51 23.42
C PHE A 105 -21.99 -12.06 24.41
N ASP A 106 -22.13 -10.75 24.51
CA ASP A 106 -23.34 -10.07 24.97
C ASP A 106 -24.35 -10.24 23.83
N ASP A 107 -25.32 -11.14 23.98
CA ASP A 107 -26.50 -11.20 23.14
C ASP A 107 -27.71 -11.38 24.06
N HIS A 108 -28.47 -10.30 24.10
CA HIS A 108 -29.71 -10.12 24.82
C HIS A 108 -30.80 -10.82 24.02
N ASP A 109 -31.46 -11.83 24.59
CA ASP A 109 -32.93 -12.00 24.58
C ASP A 109 -33.36 -13.44 24.94
N ASP A 110 -34.34 -13.48 25.84
CA ASP A 110 -35.44 -14.44 26.00
C ASP A 110 -35.23 -15.98 26.03
N ASP A 111 -35.61 -16.51 27.19
CA ASP A 111 -36.51 -17.65 27.41
C ASP A 111 -36.08 -19.12 27.16
N ARG A 112 -36.44 -19.94 28.17
CA ARG A 112 -36.66 -21.40 28.24
C ARG A 112 -35.50 -22.35 28.65
N GLU A 113 -35.58 -22.72 29.93
CA GLU A 113 -35.69 -24.09 30.49
C GLU A 113 -35.03 -25.33 29.83
N GLU A 114 -34.38 -26.12 30.72
CA GLU A 114 -34.11 -27.58 30.72
C GLU A 114 -32.69 -28.13 30.35
N HIS A 115 -32.08 -28.73 31.38
CA HIS A 115 -30.98 -29.74 31.42
C HIS A 115 -31.39 -31.07 30.71
N PRO A 116 -30.57 -32.15 30.62
CA PRO A 116 -29.11 -32.39 30.73
C PRO A 116 -28.60 -33.28 29.53
N ASP A 117 -27.33 -33.65 29.30
CA ASP A 117 -26.62 -34.83 29.84
C ASP A 117 -25.37 -35.13 28.96
N ASP A 118 -24.30 -35.56 29.63
CA ASP A 118 -23.30 -36.59 29.27
C ASP A 118 -22.65 -36.70 27.87
N ALA A 119 -21.31 -36.63 27.84
CA ALA A 119 -20.41 -37.73 27.42
C ALA A 119 -19.02 -37.19 27.00
N GLY A 120 -17.97 -37.86 27.47
CA GLY A 120 -16.60 -37.35 27.48
C GLY A 120 -15.95 -37.15 26.11
N VAL A 121 -15.54 -35.91 25.84
CA VAL A 121 -14.70 -35.58 24.68
C VAL A 121 -13.23 -35.84 25.02
N LYS A 122 -12.64 -36.86 24.39
CA LYS A 122 -11.19 -37.09 24.41
C LYS A 122 -10.49 -35.89 23.75
N LYS A 123 -9.53 -35.29 24.46
CA LYS A 123 -8.77 -34.13 23.95
C LYS A 123 -7.89 -34.55 22.78
N HIS A 124 -8.29 -34.19 21.56
CA HIS A 124 -7.42 -34.28 20.38
C HIS A 124 -6.51 -33.05 20.29
N LYS A 125 -5.21 -33.30 20.04
CA LYS A 125 -4.20 -32.24 19.92
C LYS A 125 -4.13 -31.77 18.47
N GLY A 126 -4.96 -30.79 18.13
CA GLY A 126 -5.04 -30.18 16.79
C GLY A 126 -6.35 -29.42 16.61
N ILE A 127 -6.47 -28.64 15.53
CA ILE A 127 -7.78 -28.12 15.10
C ILE A 127 -8.50 -29.30 14.46
N VAL A 128 -9.61 -29.71 15.05
CA VAL A 128 -10.43 -30.83 14.55
C VAL A 128 -11.68 -30.23 13.90
N SER A 129 -12.02 -30.69 12.70
CA SER A 129 -13.24 -30.28 12.01
C SER A 129 -14.44 -30.98 12.62
N SER A 130 -15.62 -30.37 12.55
CA SER A 130 -16.87 -31.00 12.99
C SER A 130 -17.14 -32.35 12.29
N HIS A 131 -16.62 -32.53 11.08
CA HIS A 131 -16.67 -33.78 10.31
C HIS A 131 -15.91 -34.95 10.96
N ASP A 132 -14.95 -34.67 11.84
CA ASP A 132 -14.07 -35.68 12.42
C ASP A 132 -14.46 -36.03 13.88
N VAL A 133 -15.39 -35.28 14.49
CA VAL A 133 -15.79 -35.44 15.90
C VAL A 133 -17.18 -36.03 16.05
N LEU A 134 -18.07 -35.72 15.11
CA LEU A 134 -19.47 -36.13 15.17
C LEU A 134 -19.75 -37.13 14.05
N ASP A 135 -20.22 -38.32 14.40
CA ASP A 135 -20.70 -39.32 13.44
C ASP A 135 -22.11 -38.93 12.94
N ASP A 136 -22.24 -37.76 12.33
CA ASP A 136 -23.50 -37.30 11.71
C ASP A 136 -23.57 -37.78 10.25
N PRO A 137 -24.56 -38.63 9.89
CA PRO A 137 -24.68 -39.18 8.54
C PRO A 137 -24.96 -38.14 7.44
N ARG A 138 -25.29 -36.88 7.77
CA ARG A 138 -25.48 -35.79 6.78
C ARG A 138 -24.18 -35.12 6.33
N LEU A 139 -23.09 -35.31 7.08
CA LEU A 139 -21.80 -34.67 6.85
C LEU A 139 -20.78 -35.61 6.19
N LEU A 140 -21.14 -36.87 5.95
CA LEU A 140 -20.34 -37.79 5.17
C LEU A 140 -20.43 -37.41 3.69
N LYS A 141 -19.29 -37.21 3.03
CA LYS A 141 -19.25 -37.09 1.56
C LYS A 141 -19.58 -38.45 0.97
N ASP A 142 -20.75 -38.58 0.37
CA ASP A 142 -21.03 -39.67 -0.57
C ASP A 142 -19.97 -39.63 -1.69
N ALA A 143 -19.36 -40.78 -1.96
CA ALA A 143 -18.26 -40.96 -2.91
C ALA A 143 -18.76 -41.09 -4.36
#